data_AF-A0A7G9GB41-F1
#
_entry.id   AF-A0A7G9GB41-F1
#
_cell.length_a   1.000
_cell.length_b   1.000
_cell.length_c   1.000
_cell.angle_alpha   90.00
_cell.angle_beta   90.00
_cell.angle_gamma   90.00
#
_symmetry.space_group_name_H-M   'P 1'
#
loop_
_entity.id
_entity.type
_entity.pdbx_description
1 polymer ?
#
loop_
_entity_poly.entity_id
_entity_poly.type
_entity_poly.pdbx_seq_one_letter_code
_entity_poly.pdbx_strand_id
1 'polypeptide(L)' 'MLYDNVKKLCDERHIPVIKLERELEFPRSSICKWNENEPGIRKVQKVADYFGVSIEKLLEEKEVV' A
#
# COMPACT_ATOMS: atom_id res chain seq x y z
N MET A 1 1.93 3.03 -9.34
CA MET A 1 3.21 3.08 -8.59
C MET A 1 2.97 2.81 -7.10
N LEU A 2 2.25 3.65 -6.36
CA LEU A 2 1.98 3.41 -4.94
C LEU A 2 1.16 2.13 -4.69
N TYR A 3 0.07 1.93 -5.41
CA TYR A 3 -0.70 0.67 -5.33
C TYR A 3 0.16 -0.54 -5.72
N ASP A 4 0.99 -0.41 -6.76
CA ASP A 4 1.88 -1.49 -7.20
C ASP A 4 2.91 -1.87 -6.13
N ASN A 5 3.44 -0.89 -5.39
CA ASN A 5 4.35 -1.14 -4.28
C ASN A 5 3.64 -1.85 -3.13
N VAL A 6 2.44 -1.41 -2.76
CA VAL A 6 1.61 -2.11 -1.76
C VAL A 6 1.26 -3.52 -2.22
N LYS A 7 0.92 -3.69 -3.50
CA LYS A 7 0.60 -4.99 -4.08
C LYS A 7 1.79 -5.94 -4.06
N LYS A 8 3.01 -5.46 -4.34
CA LYS A 8 4.24 -6.26 -4.22
C LYS A 8 4.46 -6.73 -2.80
N LEU A 9 4.33 -5.85 -1.80
CA LEU A 9 4.45 -6.23 -0.39
C LEU A 9 3.41 -7.26 0.02
N CYS A 10 2.18 -7.13 -0.50
CA CYS A 10 1.13 -8.14 -0.31
C CYS A 10 1.52 -9.49 -0.91
N ASP A 11 2.10 -9.50 -2.12
CA ASP A 11 2.56 -10.70 -2.82
C ASP A 11 3.70 -11.39 -2.07
N GLU A 12 4.70 -10.63 -1.61
CA GLU A 12 5.83 -11.12 -0.79
C GLU A 12 5.38 -11.75 0.53
N ARG A 13 4.29 -11.23 1.12
CA ARG A 13 3.70 -11.75 2.35
C ARG A 13 2.60 -12.80 2.10
N HIS A 14 2.33 -13.17 0.85
CA HIS A 14 1.25 -14.08 0.46
C HIS A 14 -0.13 -13.69 1.02
N ILE A 15 -0.42 -12.40 1.10
CA ILE A 15 -1.75 -11.90 1.49
C ILE A 15 -2.42 -11.18 0.31
N PRO A 16 -3.73 -11.31 0.12
CA PRO A 16 -4.43 -10.53 -0.89
C PRO A 16 -4.70 -9.10 -0.37
N VAL A 17 -4.70 -8.11 -1.26
CA VAL A 17 -4.94 -6.69 -0.90
C VAL A 17 -6.26 -6.50 -0.15
N ILE A 18 -7.30 -7.27 -0.50
CA ILE A 18 -8.59 -7.23 0.22
C ILE A 18 -8.48 -7.63 1.70
N LYS A 19 -7.53 -8.53 2.03
CA LYS A 19 -7.24 -8.91 3.41
C LYS A 19 -6.56 -7.75 4.12
N LEU A 20 -5.56 -7.13 3.50
CA LEU A 20 -4.92 -5.92 4.02
C LEU A 20 -5.94 -4.80 4.30
N GLU A 21 -6.86 -4.54 3.36
CA GLU A 21 -7.92 -3.55 3.54
C GLU A 21 -8.79 -3.87 4.75
N ARG A 22 -9.13 -5.15 4.95
CA ARG A 22 -9.92 -5.59 6.11
C ARG A 22 -9.18 -5.43 7.44
N GLU A 23 -7.91 -5.83 7.47
CA GLU A 23 -7.07 -5.74 8.69
C GLU A 23 -6.79 -4.28 9.08
N LEU A 24 -6.71 -3.37 8.11
CA LEU A 24 -6.48 -1.94 8.33
C LEU A 24 -7.75 -1.11 8.46
N GLU A 25 -8.92 -1.76 8.41
CA GLU A 25 -10.24 -1.13 8.45
C GLU A 25 -10.45 -0.09 7.33
N PHE A 26 -9.87 -0.35 6.16
CA PHE A 26 -10.06 0.47 4.98
C PHE A 26 -11.33 0.07 4.23
N PRO A 27 -12.00 1.03 3.58
CA PRO A 27 -13.07 0.73 2.65
C PRO A 27 -12.57 -0.22 1.56
N ARG A 28 -13.45 -1.13 1.14
CA ARG A 28 -13.15 -2.09 0.06
C ARG A 28 -12.72 -1.37 -1.22
N SER A 29 -11.66 -1.88 -1.85
CA SER A 29 -11.04 -1.30 -3.04
C SER A 29 -10.51 0.13 -2.83
N SER A 30 -10.32 0.58 -1.59
CA SER A 30 -9.70 1.87 -1.32
C SER A 30 -8.23 1.89 -1.73
N ILE A 31 -7.48 0.81 -1.46
CA ILE A 31 -6.03 0.74 -1.75
C ILE A 31 -5.80 0.66 -3.26
N CYS A 32 -6.67 -0.05 -3.99
CA CYS A 32 -6.58 -0.17 -5.45
C CYS A 32 -6.62 1.18 -6.16
N LYS A 33 -7.28 2.18 -5.58
CA LYS A 33 -7.43 3.53 -6.16
C LYS A 33 -6.29 4.47 -5.79
N TRP A 34 -5.29 4.04 -5.01
CA TRP A 34 -4.22 4.92 -4.55
C TRP A 34 -3.29 5.42 -5.65
N ASN A 35 -3.30 4.77 -6.83
CA ASN A 35 -2.62 5.30 -8.02
C ASN A 35 -3.38 6.47 -8.67
N GLU A 36 -4.70 6.54 -8.51
CA GLU A 36 -5.56 7.56 -9.13
C GLU A 36 -5.96 8.66 -8.14
N ASN A 37 -6.06 8.30 -6.85
CA ASN A 37 -6.48 9.16 -5.76
C ASN A 37 -5.41 9.11 -4.68
N GLU A 38 -4.71 10.23 -4.49
CA GLU A 38 -3.68 10.31 -3.46
C GLU A 38 -4.28 10.03 -2.08
N PRO A 39 -3.83 8.97 -1.39
CA PRO A 39 -4.29 8.67 -0.04
C PRO A 39 -3.71 9.68 0.94
N GLY A 40 -4.46 9.95 2.02
CA GLY A 40 -3.89 10.72 3.12
C GLY A 40 -2.72 9.99 3.79
N ILE A 41 -1.71 10.74 4.24
CA ILE A 41 -0.48 10.22 4.86
C ILE A 41 -0.73 9.19 5.98
N ARG A 42 -1.79 9.37 6.78
CA ARG A 42 -2.17 8.43 7.85
C ARG A 42 -2.50 7.03 7.33
N LYS A 43 -3.11 6.92 6.14
CA LYS A 43 -3.42 5.63 5.52
C LYS A 43 -2.15 4.96 5.02
N VAL A 44 -1.25 5.73 4.40
CA VAL A 44 0.05 5.23 3.93
C VAL A 44 0.89 4.74 5.10
N GLN A 45 0.93 5.51 6.20
CA GLN A 45 1.61 5.12 7.43
C GLN A 45 1.08 3.80 8.00
N LYS A 46 -0.24 3.63 8.12
CA LYS A 46 -0.85 2.37 8.57
C LYS A 46 -0.39 1.16 7.75
N VAL A 47 -0.28 1.31 6.42
CA VAL A 47 0.23 0.24 5.55
C VAL A 47 1.73 -0.01 5.81
N ALA A 48 2.50 1.05 5.97
CA ALA A 48 3.93 0.98 6.25
C ALA A 48 4.20 0.24 7.58
N ASP A 49 3.47 0.63 8.64
CA ASP A 49 3.51 0.00 9.96
C ASP A 49 3.10 -1.48 9.91
N TYR A 50 2.06 -1.81 9.14
CA TYR A 50 1.60 -3.20 8.98
C TYR A 50 2.68 -4.11 8.37
N PHE A 51 3.43 -3.61 7.39
CA PHE A 51 4.49 -4.37 6.73
C PHE A 51 5.86 -4.23 7.41
N GLY A 52 5.99 -3.30 8.37
CA GLY A 52 7.26 -2.96 9.02
C GLY A 52 8.25 -2.28 8.10
N VAL A 53 7.77 -1.46 7.15
CA VAL A 53 8.59 -0.73 6.18
C VAL A 53 8.42 0.78 6.37
N SER A 54 9.36 1.58 5.85
CA SER A 54 9.24 3.03 5.81
C SER A 54 8.20 3.49 4.78
N ILE A 55 7.54 4.62 5.01
CA ILE A 55 6.63 5.24 4.04
C ILE A 55 7.35 5.53 2.72
N GLU A 56 8.60 5.94 2.78
CA GLU A 56 9.45 6.18 1.60
C GLU A 56 9.52 4.96 0.70
N LYS A 57 9.53 3.74 1.26
CA LYS A 57 9.54 2.51 0.48
C LYS A 57 8.24 2.28 -0.30
N LEU A 58 7.13 2.76 0.23
CA LEU A 58 5.83 2.71 -0.44
C LEU A 58 5.73 3.77 -1.54
N LEU A 59 6.30 4.95 -1.30
CA LEU A 59 6.31 6.08 -2.21
C LEU A 59 7.43 6.01 -3.27
N GLU A 60 8.36 5.06 -3.13
CA GLU A 60 9.47 4.85 -4.07
C GLU A 60 8.93 4.66 -5.49
N GLU A 61 9.04 5.71 -6.29
CA GLU A 61 8.89 5.63 -7.73
C GLU A 61 10.15 4.93 -8.23
N LYS A 62 10.01 3.76 -8.86
CA LYS A 62 11.15 3.17 -9.55
C LYS A 62 11.55 4.14 -10.65
N GLU A 63 12.60 4.90 -10.42
CA GLU A 63 13.33 5.60 -11.46
C GLU A 63 13.82 4.50 -12.41
N VAL A 64 13.20 4.43 -13.58
CA VAL A 64 13.65 3.54 -14.64
C VAL A 64 14.91 4.20 -15.20
N VAL A 65 16.07 3.75 -14.72
CA VAL A 65 17.37 4.03 -15.34
C VAL A 65 17.49 3.31 -16.68
#